data_AF-A0A3M0YTK9-F1
#
_entry.id   AF-A0A3M0YTK9-F1
#
_cell.length_a   1.000
_cell.length_b   1.000
_cell.length_c   1.000
_cell.angle_alpha   90.00
_cell.angle_beta   90.00
_cell.angle_gamma   90.00
#
_symmetry.space_group_name_H-M   'P 1'
#
loop_
_entity.id
_entity.type
_entity.pdbx_description
1 polymer ?
#
loop_
_entity_poly.entity_id
_entity_poly.type
_entity_poly.pdbx_seq_one_letter_code
_entity_poly.pdbx_strand_id
1 'polypeptide(L)'
;GHEPDIIHEDWDYDMHLAKFRKQLKAGQTYRFAVVGSVVSSAHYADPHNEAERLTIFARLEGIERLLTRHRQAWDALWSRDIVIEGDPQRQRDVRFALYHLYSFAREGTALSLSPMGLSGLGYNGHVFWDTELWMYPPLLVLHPEIARSLLEYRFQRLDAARANAFAHGFRGAMFPWESAADGSEDTPVWALTGPFQHHITGCVGWAFWKYYEVTHDKEWLRTRGWPVLKEVADFWASRVERKGPGRYEINNVIGANEWQENIDNNAFTNGMAITTLRYAARAARELGLEPDPDWEHVADNIPILKFPDGTTRENATYDGVPIKQADVNLLAYPLEIVTRREDILRDLHYYEPRLSPEGPAMGPAILSVLYARLGQADKAWELFVRSYKPNEVPPFGVLAETAGGTNPYFATGAGGMLQAVLFGFGGLHITDEGIVQLPSVLPPHWKRLVITGTGTDGKRFEKVNDR
;
A
#
# COMPACT_ATOMS: atom_id res chain seq x y z
N GLY A 1 -36.59 8.08 29.62
CA GLY A 1 -37.22 8.79 30.75
C GLY A 1 -36.41 9.96 31.31
N HIS A 2 -35.11 10.09 31.00
CA HIS A 2 -34.29 11.26 31.38
C HIS A 2 -33.66 11.95 30.16
N GLU A 3 -34.17 11.66 28.97
CA GLU A 3 -33.72 12.34 27.76
C GLU A 3 -34.17 13.79 27.83
N PRO A 4 -33.27 14.74 27.52
CA PRO A 4 -33.66 16.12 27.49
C PRO A 4 -34.59 16.35 26.30
N ASP A 5 -35.60 17.19 26.48
CA ASP A 5 -36.41 17.67 25.37
C ASP A 5 -35.49 18.44 24.40
N ILE A 6 -35.38 17.95 23.17
CA ILE A 6 -34.57 18.56 22.12
C ILE A 6 -35.43 19.57 21.38
N ILE A 7 -34.93 20.80 21.28
CA ILE A 7 -35.45 21.84 20.41
C ILE A 7 -34.66 21.74 19.12
N HIS A 8 -35.33 21.39 18.03
CA HIS A 8 -34.78 21.47 16.67
C HIS A 8 -35.29 22.75 16.02
N GLU A 9 -34.37 23.54 15.48
CA GLU A 9 -34.67 24.77 14.76
C GLU A 9 -34.01 24.70 13.40
N ASP A 10 -34.75 25.17 12.39
CA ASP A 10 -34.30 25.22 11.00
C ASP A 10 -34.23 26.68 10.57
N TRP A 11 -33.01 27.21 10.42
CA TRP A 11 -32.77 28.65 10.29
C TRP A 11 -32.57 29.08 8.84
N ASP A 12 -32.13 28.15 7.96
CA ASP A 12 -31.93 28.32 6.51
C ASP A 12 -31.79 26.94 5.84
N TYR A 13 -31.82 26.87 4.51
CA TYR A 13 -31.56 25.64 3.74
C TYR A 13 -30.23 25.00 4.18
N ASP A 14 -30.27 23.73 4.58
CA ASP A 14 -29.13 22.93 5.09
C ASP A 14 -28.51 23.37 6.43
N MET A 15 -29.17 24.24 7.21
CA MET A 15 -28.69 24.70 8.52
C MET A 15 -29.62 24.29 9.67
N HIS A 16 -29.31 23.12 10.24
CA HIS A 16 -30.06 22.56 11.36
C HIS A 16 -29.39 22.79 12.72
N LEU A 17 -30.15 23.31 13.69
CA LEU A 17 -29.71 23.45 15.08
C LEU A 17 -30.51 22.53 16.00
N ALA A 18 -29.84 21.60 16.69
CA ALA A 18 -30.42 20.82 17.77
C ALA A 18 -29.85 21.27 19.12
N LYS A 19 -30.72 21.69 20.05
CA LYS A 19 -30.30 22.18 21.38
C LYS A 19 -31.18 21.65 22.50
N PHE A 20 -30.60 21.54 23.70
CA PHE A 20 -31.34 21.27 24.93
C PHE A 20 -30.72 22.02 26.12
N ARG A 21 -31.49 22.17 27.21
CA ARG A 21 -31.04 22.82 28.45
C ARG A 21 -31.13 21.86 29.63
N LYS A 22 -30.08 21.80 30.44
CA LYS A 22 -30.07 21.07 31.72
C LYS A 22 -29.54 21.95 32.85
N GLN A 23 -30.29 22.07 33.94
CA GLN A 23 -29.79 22.68 35.18
C GLN A 23 -29.13 21.61 36.05
N LEU A 24 -27.92 21.89 36.54
CA LEU A 24 -27.14 20.99 37.40
C LEU A 24 -26.87 21.65 38.75
N LYS A 25 -26.89 20.84 39.81
CA LYS A 25 -26.41 21.26 41.13
C LYS A 25 -24.89 21.11 41.23
N ALA A 26 -24.25 21.87 42.13
CA ALA A 26 -22.84 21.67 42.44
C ALA A 26 -22.58 20.20 42.82
N GLY A 27 -21.57 19.58 42.20
CA GLY A 27 -21.24 18.16 42.39
C GLY A 27 -22.10 17.17 41.59
N GLN A 28 -23.10 17.61 40.82
CA GLN A 28 -23.91 16.74 39.99
C GLN A 28 -23.25 16.47 38.63
N THR A 29 -23.11 15.20 38.26
CA THR A 29 -22.69 14.78 36.92
C THR A 29 -23.90 14.55 36.03
N TYR A 30 -23.84 15.04 34.79
CA TYR A 30 -24.80 14.72 33.73
C TYR A 30 -24.05 14.22 32.51
N ARG A 31 -24.47 13.07 31.99
CA ARG A 31 -23.88 12.42 30.81
C ARG A 31 -24.94 12.37 29.73
N PHE A 32 -24.57 12.82 28.54
CA PHE A 32 -25.34 12.64 27.32
C PHE A 32 -24.42 12.11 26.23
N ALA A 33 -24.99 11.56 25.17
CA ALA A 33 -24.27 11.16 23.97
C ALA A 33 -25.06 11.62 22.75
N VAL A 34 -24.33 11.94 21.70
CA VAL A 34 -24.88 12.17 20.36
C VAL A 34 -24.51 10.96 19.53
N VAL A 35 -25.48 10.43 18.79
CA VAL A 35 -25.29 9.37 17.83
C VAL A 35 -25.90 9.81 16.51
N GLY A 36 -25.21 9.54 15.42
CA GLY A 36 -25.67 9.81 14.07
C GLY A 36 -25.15 8.73 13.14
N SER A 37 -25.87 8.52 12.05
CA SER A 37 -25.50 7.59 10.99
C SER A 37 -25.30 8.37 9.70
N VAL A 38 -24.22 8.09 8.98
CA VAL A 38 -23.94 8.68 7.67
C VAL A 38 -23.99 7.55 6.65
N VAL A 39 -24.88 7.69 5.67
CA VAL A 39 -25.01 6.78 4.53
C VAL A 39 -25.20 7.61 3.28
N SER A 40 -25.01 6.99 2.11
CA SER A 40 -25.15 7.66 0.82
C SER A 40 -25.94 6.80 -0.16
N SER A 41 -26.38 7.43 -1.25
CA SER A 41 -27.00 6.75 -2.39
C SER A 41 -26.10 5.72 -3.06
N ALA A 42 -24.78 5.74 -2.79
CA ALA A 42 -23.85 4.70 -3.22
C ALA A 42 -24.08 3.35 -2.50
N HIS A 43 -24.74 3.36 -1.34
CA HIS A 43 -24.96 2.16 -0.52
C HIS A 43 -26.45 1.76 -0.44
N TYR A 44 -27.34 2.74 -0.41
CA TYR A 44 -28.78 2.52 -0.23
C TYR A 44 -29.59 3.33 -1.25
N ALA A 45 -30.61 2.73 -1.84
CA ALA A 45 -31.53 3.43 -2.74
C ALA A 45 -32.33 4.54 -2.03
N ASP A 46 -32.57 4.37 -0.72
CA ASP A 46 -33.28 5.31 0.14
C ASP A 46 -32.40 5.67 1.35
N PRO A 47 -31.36 6.50 1.15
CA PRO A 47 -30.37 6.78 2.17
C PRO A 47 -30.94 7.57 3.36
N HIS A 48 -31.97 8.39 3.13
CA HIS A 48 -32.60 9.17 4.18
C HIS A 48 -33.27 8.28 5.23
N ASN A 49 -34.21 7.42 4.80
CA ASN A 49 -34.91 6.54 5.73
C ASN A 49 -33.95 5.52 6.37
N GLU A 50 -32.91 5.09 5.66
CA GLU A 50 -31.93 4.17 6.23
C GLU A 50 -31.05 4.83 7.30
N ALA A 51 -30.62 6.08 7.10
CA ALA A 51 -29.91 6.85 8.12
C ALA A 51 -30.73 6.97 9.42
N GLU A 52 -32.04 7.22 9.30
CA GLU A 52 -32.94 7.28 10.45
C GLU A 52 -33.04 5.92 11.16
N ARG A 53 -33.28 4.84 10.42
CA ARG A 53 -33.36 3.47 11.00
C ARG A 53 -32.08 3.09 11.73
N LEU A 54 -30.92 3.32 11.13
CA LEU A 54 -29.61 3.02 11.74
C LEU A 54 -29.36 3.87 12.98
N THR A 55 -29.77 5.14 12.97
CA THR A 55 -29.61 6.04 14.12
C THR A 55 -30.54 5.63 15.27
N ILE A 56 -31.79 5.25 14.98
CA ILE A 56 -32.73 4.69 15.96
C ILE A 56 -32.16 3.39 16.55
N PHE A 57 -31.65 2.49 15.69
CA PHE A 57 -31.01 1.26 16.13
C PHE A 57 -29.84 1.54 17.08
N ALA A 58 -28.90 2.39 16.68
CA ALA A 58 -27.74 2.74 17.50
C ALA A 58 -28.16 3.42 18.83
N ARG A 59 -29.18 4.28 18.80
CA ARG A 59 -29.75 4.88 20.01
C ARG A 59 -30.28 3.82 20.97
N LEU A 60 -31.00 2.80 20.48
CA LEU A 60 -31.57 1.73 21.29
C LEU A 60 -30.52 0.75 21.83
N GLU A 61 -29.42 0.52 21.08
CA GLU A 61 -28.27 -0.25 21.57
C GLU A 61 -27.64 0.39 22.81
N GLY A 62 -27.59 1.71 22.87
CA GLY A 62 -27.08 2.48 24.01
C GLY A 62 -25.55 2.55 24.09
N ILE A 63 -25.06 3.55 24.84
CA ILE A 63 -23.64 3.93 24.86
C ILE A 63 -22.72 2.76 25.24
N GLU A 64 -23.03 2.06 26.33
CA GLU A 64 -22.13 1.02 26.86
C GLU A 64 -22.01 -0.18 25.93
N ARG A 65 -23.11 -0.58 25.27
CA ARG A 65 -23.10 -1.70 24.32
C ARG A 65 -22.35 -1.34 23.04
N LEU A 66 -22.55 -0.13 22.52
CA LEU A 66 -21.82 0.38 21.35
C LEU A 66 -20.31 0.47 21.64
N LEU A 67 -19.91 1.05 22.78
CA LEU A 67 -18.49 1.15 23.17
C LEU A 67 -17.86 -0.23 23.42
N THR A 68 -18.61 -1.16 24.01
CA THR A 68 -18.14 -2.54 24.21
C THR A 68 -17.86 -3.22 22.88
N ARG A 69 -18.79 -3.13 21.92
CA ARG A 69 -18.61 -3.70 20.57
C ARG A 69 -17.45 -3.03 19.82
N HIS A 70 -17.32 -1.71 19.93
CA HIS A 70 -16.20 -0.97 19.35
C HIS A 70 -14.85 -1.46 19.89
N ARG A 71 -14.73 -1.63 21.22
CA ARG A 71 -13.51 -2.16 21.85
C ARG A 71 -13.22 -3.59 21.41
N GLN A 72 -14.23 -4.46 21.39
CA GLN A 72 -14.08 -5.83 20.90
C GLN A 72 -13.62 -5.90 19.44
N ALA A 73 -14.11 -5.01 18.58
CA ALA A 73 -13.65 -4.93 17.20
C ALA A 73 -12.18 -4.50 17.10
N TRP A 74 -11.74 -3.56 17.94
CA TRP A 74 -10.33 -3.19 18.05
C TRP A 74 -9.47 -4.31 18.65
N ASP A 75 -9.96 -5.02 19.69
CA ASP A 75 -9.25 -6.15 20.28
C ASP A 75 -9.04 -7.28 19.26
N ALA A 76 -10.01 -7.51 18.37
CA ALA A 76 -9.88 -8.45 17.27
C ALA A 76 -8.80 -8.03 16.26
N LEU A 77 -8.73 -6.74 15.91
CA LEU A 77 -7.64 -6.21 15.07
C LEU A 77 -6.27 -6.35 15.77
N TRP A 78 -6.19 -5.96 17.04
CA TRP A 78 -4.96 -6.00 17.84
C TRP A 78 -4.53 -7.41 18.29
N SER A 79 -5.33 -8.44 18.00
CA SER A 79 -4.89 -9.83 18.17
C SER A 79 -3.68 -10.17 17.28
N ARG A 80 -3.42 -9.35 16.26
CA ARG A 80 -2.28 -9.42 15.36
C ARG A 80 -1.48 -8.13 15.46
N ASP A 81 -0.30 -8.23 16.03
CA ASP A 81 0.48 -7.06 16.47
C ASP A 81 1.98 -7.22 16.21
N ILE A 82 2.66 -6.07 16.21
CA ILE A 82 4.10 -5.92 16.14
C ILE A 82 4.58 -5.37 17.49
N VAL A 83 5.30 -6.19 18.24
CA VAL A 83 5.83 -5.85 19.57
C VAL A 83 7.34 -5.60 19.50
N ILE A 84 7.75 -4.39 19.87
CA ILE A 84 9.14 -3.95 19.96
C ILE A 84 9.52 -3.78 21.43
N GLU A 85 10.50 -4.57 21.89
CA GLU A 85 11.03 -4.45 23.25
C GLU A 85 12.36 -3.69 23.25
N GLY A 86 12.53 -2.81 24.24
CA GLY A 86 13.71 -1.95 24.35
C GLY A 86 13.52 -0.54 23.79
N ASP A 87 12.44 -0.30 23.03
CA ASP A 87 12.12 1.03 22.50
C ASP A 87 10.61 1.35 22.56
N PRO A 88 10.11 1.88 23.70
CA PRO A 88 8.70 2.24 23.87
C PRO A 88 8.21 3.30 22.88
N GLN A 89 9.10 4.17 22.40
CA GLN A 89 8.72 5.20 21.45
C GLN A 89 8.44 4.57 20.08
N ARG A 90 9.30 3.67 19.58
CA ARG A 90 9.03 2.99 18.29
C ARG A 90 7.87 2.03 18.37
N GLN A 91 7.64 1.41 19.52
CA GLN A 91 6.42 0.64 19.75
C GLN A 91 5.17 1.50 19.53
N ARG A 92 5.16 2.74 20.04
CA ARG A 92 4.04 3.67 19.85
C ARG A 92 3.92 4.09 18.40
N ASP A 93 5.03 4.45 17.75
CA ASP A 93 5.06 4.92 16.37
C ASP A 93 4.53 3.83 15.40
N VAL A 94 4.98 2.58 15.58
CA VAL A 94 4.52 1.42 14.79
C VAL A 94 3.03 1.12 14.99
N ARG A 95 2.55 1.12 16.25
CA ARG A 95 1.11 0.93 16.49
C ARG A 95 0.28 2.10 16.00
N PHE A 96 0.82 3.32 15.99
CA PHE A 96 0.13 4.48 15.42
C PHE A 96 -0.03 4.37 13.90
N ALA A 97 0.97 3.82 13.20
CA ALA A 97 0.85 3.47 11.78
C ALA A 97 -0.17 2.37 11.50
N LEU A 98 -0.13 1.27 12.27
CA LEU A 98 -1.13 0.19 12.14
C LEU A 98 -2.56 0.70 12.42
N TYR A 99 -2.72 1.52 13.47
CA TYR A 99 -4.01 2.13 13.81
C TYR A 99 -4.62 2.88 12.62
N HIS A 100 -3.83 3.67 11.90
CA HIS A 100 -4.33 4.42 10.74
C HIS A 100 -4.69 3.50 9.58
N LEU A 101 -3.83 2.54 9.21
CA LEU A 101 -4.14 1.59 8.15
C LEU A 101 -5.42 0.79 8.46
N TYR A 102 -5.58 0.31 9.70
CA TYR A 102 -6.78 -0.39 10.15
C TYR A 102 -8.03 0.51 10.21
N SER A 103 -7.85 1.81 10.39
CA SER A 103 -8.95 2.78 10.38
C SER A 103 -9.40 3.14 8.97
N PHE A 104 -8.49 3.08 7.98
CA PHE A 104 -8.77 3.47 6.59
C PHE A 104 -9.26 2.31 5.71
N ALA A 105 -8.99 1.06 6.09
CA ALA A 105 -9.42 -0.12 5.36
C ALA A 105 -10.43 -0.96 6.15
N ARG A 106 -11.29 -1.69 5.45
CA ARG A 106 -12.30 -2.55 6.06
C ARG A 106 -12.51 -3.81 5.21
N GLU A 107 -12.59 -4.94 5.88
CA GLU A 107 -12.99 -6.21 5.28
C GLU A 107 -14.39 -6.12 4.65
N GLY A 108 -14.56 -6.68 3.45
CA GLY A 108 -15.85 -6.88 2.79
C GLY A 108 -16.40 -5.67 2.02
N THR A 109 -15.64 -4.59 1.85
CA THR A 109 -16.14 -3.35 1.22
C THR A 109 -15.87 -3.25 -0.28
N ALA A 110 -14.87 -3.96 -0.80
CA ALA A 110 -14.34 -3.75 -2.16
C ALA A 110 -13.94 -2.28 -2.45
N LEU A 111 -13.52 -1.55 -1.39
CA LEU A 111 -12.91 -0.23 -1.47
C LEU A 111 -11.40 -0.33 -1.22
N SER A 112 -10.65 0.64 -1.73
CA SER A 112 -9.20 0.67 -1.61
C SER A 112 -8.69 1.93 -0.89
N LEU A 113 -7.37 2.08 -0.75
CA LEU A 113 -6.73 3.14 0.02
C LEU A 113 -6.24 4.28 -0.87
N SER A 114 -6.45 5.51 -0.39
CA SER A 114 -5.78 6.68 -0.92
C SER A 114 -4.46 6.91 -0.15
N PRO A 115 -3.45 7.60 -0.71
CA PRO A 115 -2.22 7.94 0.01
C PRO A 115 -2.45 8.67 1.34
N MET A 116 -3.56 9.43 1.45
CA MET A 116 -3.96 10.13 2.68
C MET A 116 -5.03 9.39 3.51
N GLY A 117 -5.37 8.16 3.11
CA GLY A 117 -6.48 7.40 3.66
C GLY A 117 -7.78 8.20 3.63
N LEU A 118 -8.44 8.30 4.78
CA LEU A 118 -9.64 9.12 5.00
C LEU A 118 -9.37 10.31 5.92
N SER A 119 -8.11 10.73 6.05
CA SER A 119 -7.72 11.79 6.99
C SER A 119 -7.83 13.21 6.42
N GLY A 120 -8.06 13.34 5.11
CA GLY A 120 -8.36 14.62 4.47
C GLY A 120 -8.54 14.49 2.97
N LEU A 121 -8.53 15.63 2.27
CA LEU A 121 -8.87 15.72 0.83
C LEU A 121 -7.66 15.63 -0.10
N GLY A 122 -6.47 15.32 0.42
CA GLY A 122 -5.26 15.19 -0.42
C GLY A 122 -5.44 14.07 -1.46
N TYR A 123 -5.02 14.34 -2.69
CA TYR A 123 -5.21 13.48 -3.86
C TYR A 123 -6.67 13.04 -4.13
N ASN A 124 -7.65 13.84 -3.69
CA ASN A 124 -9.09 13.61 -3.94
C ASN A 124 -9.63 12.25 -3.48
N GLY A 125 -8.91 11.54 -2.59
CA GLY A 125 -9.28 10.18 -2.20
C GLY A 125 -9.02 9.13 -3.29
N HIS A 126 -8.29 9.48 -4.37
CA HIS A 126 -7.94 8.56 -5.45
C HIS A 126 -6.98 7.47 -4.96
N VAL A 127 -7.02 6.34 -5.64
CA VAL A 127 -6.25 5.12 -5.35
C VAL A 127 -5.11 5.00 -6.34
N PHE A 128 -3.88 4.96 -5.81
CA PHE A 128 -2.63 4.89 -6.56
C PHE A 128 -1.92 3.56 -6.29
N TRP A 129 -0.77 3.34 -6.95
CA TRP A 129 0.18 2.25 -6.67
C TRP A 129 0.65 2.23 -5.20
N ASP A 130 0.54 3.36 -4.50
CA ASP A 130 0.65 3.55 -3.05
C ASP A 130 -0.03 2.43 -2.26
N THR A 131 -1.24 2.05 -2.68
CA THR A 131 -1.95 0.93 -2.06
C THR A 131 -1.14 -0.34 -2.19
N GLU A 132 -0.97 -0.83 -3.41
CA GLU A 132 -0.48 -2.18 -3.66
C GLU A 132 0.97 -2.39 -3.25
N LEU A 133 1.82 -1.36 -3.37
CA LEU A 133 3.25 -1.51 -3.09
C LEU A 133 3.64 -1.09 -1.67
N TRP A 134 2.92 -0.14 -1.05
CA TRP A 134 3.36 0.48 0.21
C TRP A 134 2.49 0.10 1.40
N MET A 135 1.18 0.31 1.31
CA MET A 135 0.23 0.08 2.40
C MET A 135 -0.26 -1.37 2.49
N TYR A 136 -0.33 -2.05 1.34
CA TYR A 136 -0.86 -3.39 1.21
C TYR A 136 0.01 -4.48 1.87
N PRO A 137 1.35 -4.50 1.78
CA PRO A 137 2.12 -5.61 2.35
C PRO A 137 1.96 -5.81 3.87
N PRO A 138 1.96 -4.76 4.71
CA PRO A 138 1.63 -4.91 6.13
C PRO A 138 0.21 -5.45 6.37
N LEU A 139 -0.78 -4.97 5.60
CA LEU A 139 -2.16 -5.44 5.70
C LEU A 139 -2.29 -6.89 5.24
N LEU A 140 -1.58 -7.32 4.19
CA LEU A 140 -1.60 -8.70 3.73
C LEU A 140 -1.00 -9.65 4.79
N VAL A 141 0.12 -9.26 5.40
CA VAL A 141 0.79 -10.08 6.41
C VAL A 141 -0.04 -10.20 7.68
N LEU A 142 -0.67 -9.11 8.13
CA LEU A 142 -1.41 -9.10 9.40
C LEU A 142 -2.89 -9.42 9.19
N HIS A 143 -3.57 -8.84 8.21
CA HIS A 143 -5.01 -9.01 7.98
C HIS A 143 -5.33 -9.37 6.52
N PRO A 144 -5.06 -10.61 6.06
CA PRO A 144 -5.37 -11.04 4.70
C PRO A 144 -6.83 -10.77 4.28
N GLU A 145 -7.77 -10.80 5.22
CA GLU A 145 -9.19 -10.49 5.00
C GLU A 145 -9.43 -9.02 4.60
N ILE A 146 -8.69 -8.08 5.19
CA ILE A 146 -8.71 -6.67 4.80
C ILE A 146 -8.02 -6.50 3.45
N ALA A 147 -6.85 -7.12 3.27
CA ALA A 147 -6.09 -7.08 2.03
C ALA A 147 -6.91 -7.57 0.82
N ARG A 148 -7.69 -8.65 0.99
CA ARG A 148 -8.62 -9.15 -0.04
C ARG A 148 -9.57 -8.07 -0.55
N SER A 149 -10.04 -7.18 0.32
CA SER A 149 -11.00 -6.13 -0.03
C SER A 149 -10.37 -5.06 -0.92
N LEU A 150 -9.09 -4.75 -0.69
CA LEU A 150 -8.33 -3.83 -1.52
C LEU A 150 -8.10 -4.39 -2.93
N LEU A 151 -7.91 -5.70 -3.06
CA LEU A 151 -7.81 -6.34 -4.38
C LEU A 151 -9.16 -6.49 -5.08
N GLU A 152 -10.24 -6.75 -4.32
CA GLU A 152 -11.59 -6.81 -4.89
C GLU A 152 -11.97 -5.46 -5.54
N TYR A 153 -11.52 -4.33 -4.99
CA TYR A 153 -11.65 -3.01 -5.62
C TYR A 153 -11.08 -2.99 -7.05
N ARG A 154 -9.85 -3.49 -7.24
CA ARG A 154 -9.19 -3.55 -8.56
C ARG A 154 -9.88 -4.56 -9.49
N PHE A 155 -10.28 -5.71 -8.97
CA PHE A 155 -11.01 -6.72 -9.75
C PHE A 155 -12.33 -6.17 -10.31
N GLN A 156 -13.12 -5.46 -9.50
CA GLN A 156 -14.39 -4.87 -9.93
C GLN A 156 -14.23 -3.75 -10.96
N ARG A 157 -13.02 -3.24 -11.14
CA ARG A 157 -12.66 -2.17 -12.10
C ARG A 157 -11.82 -2.68 -13.27
N LEU A 158 -11.67 -4.00 -13.41
CA LEU A 158 -10.86 -4.62 -14.45
C LEU A 158 -11.34 -4.24 -15.86
N ASP A 159 -12.65 -4.11 -16.07
CA ASP A 159 -13.20 -3.73 -17.37
C ASP A 159 -12.88 -2.28 -17.75
N ALA A 160 -12.81 -1.36 -16.78
CA ALA A 160 -12.36 0.01 -17.02
C ALA A 160 -10.87 0.04 -17.41
N ALA A 161 -10.03 -0.76 -16.74
CA ALA A 161 -8.62 -0.91 -17.09
C ALA A 161 -8.41 -1.54 -18.48
N ARG A 162 -9.26 -2.48 -18.90
CA ARG A 162 -9.27 -3.03 -20.27
C ARG A 162 -9.63 -1.98 -21.31
N ALA A 163 -10.66 -1.18 -21.03
CA ALA A 163 -11.06 -0.07 -21.90
C ALA A 163 -9.92 0.97 -22.02
N ASN A 164 -9.22 1.26 -20.93
CA ASN A 164 -8.07 2.15 -20.92
C ASN A 164 -6.91 1.61 -21.79
N ALA A 165 -6.57 0.32 -21.66
CA ALA A 165 -5.56 -0.32 -22.51
C ALA A 165 -5.94 -0.23 -23.99
N PHE A 166 -7.18 -0.55 -24.32
CA PHE A 166 -7.70 -0.49 -25.69
C PHE A 166 -7.61 0.92 -26.27
N ALA A 167 -7.97 1.95 -25.50
CA ALA A 167 -7.89 3.35 -25.92
C ALA A 167 -6.45 3.80 -26.26
N HIS A 168 -5.45 3.19 -25.61
CA HIS A 168 -4.03 3.43 -25.87
C HIS A 168 -3.41 2.48 -26.91
N GLY A 169 -4.22 1.63 -27.55
CA GLY A 169 -3.77 0.67 -28.56
C GLY A 169 -3.08 -0.58 -27.99
N PHE A 170 -3.22 -0.84 -26.70
CA PHE A 170 -2.71 -2.03 -26.03
C PHE A 170 -3.79 -3.09 -25.86
N ARG A 171 -3.36 -4.33 -25.56
CA ARG A 171 -4.23 -5.43 -25.12
C ARG A 171 -4.21 -5.48 -23.59
N GLY A 172 -4.99 -6.39 -23.00
CA GLY A 172 -4.95 -6.63 -21.56
C GLY A 172 -5.62 -5.52 -20.75
N ALA A 173 -5.13 -5.30 -19.53
CA ALA A 173 -5.60 -4.27 -18.62
C ALA A 173 -4.48 -3.26 -18.30
N MET A 174 -4.76 -1.98 -18.52
CA MET A 174 -3.92 -0.85 -18.14
C MET A 174 -4.66 -0.11 -17.02
N PHE A 175 -4.30 -0.44 -15.78
CA PHE A 175 -4.89 0.24 -14.62
C PHE A 175 -4.50 1.73 -14.64
N PRO A 176 -5.44 2.64 -14.31
CA PRO A 176 -5.15 4.06 -14.31
C PRO A 176 -4.15 4.42 -13.20
N TRP A 177 -3.37 5.47 -13.41
CA TRP A 177 -2.46 6.01 -12.40
C TRP A 177 -3.22 6.50 -11.16
N GLU A 178 -4.30 7.25 -11.39
CA GLU A 178 -5.26 7.68 -10.38
C GLU A 178 -6.61 7.04 -10.65
N SER A 179 -7.06 6.19 -9.72
CA SER A 179 -8.34 5.48 -9.83
C SER A 179 -9.33 6.00 -8.80
N ALA A 180 -10.54 6.37 -9.22
CA ALA A 180 -11.64 6.67 -8.30
C ALA A 180 -12.76 5.61 -8.34
N ALA A 181 -14.02 6.04 -8.32
CA ALA A 181 -15.17 5.15 -8.10
C ALA A 181 -15.39 4.18 -9.26
N ASP A 182 -15.29 4.62 -10.51
CA ASP A 182 -15.58 3.81 -11.70
C ASP A 182 -14.35 3.06 -12.26
N GLY A 183 -13.14 3.45 -11.84
CA GLY A 183 -11.88 2.85 -12.28
C GLY A 183 -11.35 3.38 -13.61
N SER A 184 -11.91 4.48 -14.11
CA SER A 184 -11.33 5.22 -15.24
C SER A 184 -10.08 6.01 -14.80
N GLU A 185 -9.36 6.58 -15.77
CA GLU A 185 -8.21 7.44 -15.51
C GLU A 185 -8.66 8.82 -15.03
N ASP A 186 -8.47 9.08 -13.74
CA ASP A 186 -8.84 10.35 -13.09
C ASP A 186 -7.64 11.29 -12.89
N THR A 187 -6.45 10.91 -13.37
CA THR A 187 -5.27 11.77 -13.25
C THR A 187 -5.52 13.09 -13.99
N PRO A 188 -5.25 14.25 -13.37
CA PRO A 188 -5.40 15.54 -14.05
C PRO A 188 -4.63 15.59 -15.37
N VAL A 189 -5.25 16.06 -16.43
CA VAL A 189 -4.72 16.01 -17.82
C VAL A 189 -3.38 16.71 -18.05
N TRP A 190 -2.94 17.56 -17.10
CA TRP A 190 -1.65 18.22 -17.15
C TRP A 190 -0.51 17.36 -16.59
N ALA A 191 -0.82 16.30 -15.84
CA ALA A 191 0.17 15.37 -15.30
C ALA A 191 0.39 14.21 -16.28
N LEU A 192 1.63 14.04 -16.73
CA LEU A 192 2.00 12.96 -17.67
C LEU A 192 1.99 11.57 -17.03
N THR A 193 1.85 11.48 -15.70
CA THR A 193 1.81 10.22 -14.96
C THR A 193 0.63 9.35 -15.36
N GLY A 194 -0.55 9.94 -15.60
CA GLY A 194 -1.73 9.23 -16.11
C GLY A 194 -1.44 8.41 -17.37
N PRO A 195 -1.03 9.05 -18.47
CA PRO A 195 -0.78 8.35 -19.73
C PRO A 195 0.54 7.56 -19.82
N PHE A 196 1.52 7.75 -18.92
CA PHE A 196 2.86 7.17 -19.11
C PHE A 196 3.45 6.42 -17.91
N GLN A 197 2.89 6.52 -16.71
CA GLN A 197 3.41 5.84 -15.51
C GLN A 197 2.79 4.46 -15.32
N HIS A 198 3.00 3.60 -16.32
CA HIS A 198 2.32 2.30 -16.45
C HIS A 198 2.70 1.24 -15.41
N HIS A 199 3.77 1.46 -14.62
CA HIS A 199 4.23 0.48 -13.63
C HIS A 199 3.18 0.15 -12.56
N ILE A 200 2.17 1.01 -12.35
CA ILE A 200 1.01 0.72 -11.51
C ILE A 200 0.27 -0.56 -11.92
N THR A 201 0.18 -0.85 -13.22
CA THR A 201 -0.41 -2.09 -13.73
C THR A 201 0.39 -3.31 -13.26
N GLY A 202 1.72 -3.18 -13.21
CA GLY A 202 2.59 -4.18 -12.62
C GLY A 202 2.44 -4.30 -11.10
N CYS A 203 2.29 -3.18 -10.38
CA CYS A 203 2.06 -3.18 -8.94
C CYS A 203 0.77 -3.92 -8.55
N VAL A 204 -0.31 -3.72 -9.32
CA VAL A 204 -1.56 -4.46 -9.16
C VAL A 204 -1.33 -5.95 -9.39
N GLY A 205 -0.73 -6.35 -10.51
CA GLY A 205 -0.40 -7.76 -10.76
C GLY A 205 0.48 -8.39 -9.67
N TRP A 206 1.47 -7.65 -9.17
CA TRP A 206 2.34 -8.08 -8.07
C TRP A 206 1.53 -8.35 -6.79
N ALA A 207 0.65 -7.44 -6.38
CA ALA A 207 -0.15 -7.59 -5.16
C ALA A 207 -1.14 -8.77 -5.24
N PHE A 208 -1.71 -9.02 -6.43
CA PHE A 208 -2.59 -10.17 -6.66
C PHE A 208 -1.86 -11.51 -6.51
N TRP A 209 -0.63 -11.63 -7.03
CA TRP A 209 0.16 -12.83 -6.82
C TRP A 209 0.58 -13.00 -5.36
N LYS A 210 1.02 -11.92 -4.71
CA LYS A 210 1.40 -11.95 -3.29
C LYS A 210 0.25 -12.37 -2.38
N TYR A 211 -0.99 -12.00 -2.70
CA TYR A 211 -2.16 -12.51 -1.99
C TYR A 211 -2.27 -14.04 -2.06
N TYR A 212 -2.09 -14.60 -3.26
CA TYR A 212 -2.12 -16.05 -3.43
C TYR A 212 -0.95 -16.73 -2.71
N GLU A 213 0.26 -16.17 -2.76
CA GLU A 213 1.40 -16.70 -2.01
C GLU A 213 1.14 -16.74 -0.50
N VAL A 214 0.42 -15.77 0.08
CA VAL A 214 0.10 -15.78 1.53
C VAL A 214 -1.08 -16.68 1.88
N THR A 215 -2.10 -16.77 1.02
CA THR A 215 -3.36 -17.45 1.35
C THR A 215 -3.45 -18.87 0.81
N HIS A 216 -2.70 -19.17 -0.27
CA HIS A 216 -2.83 -20.36 -1.11
C HIS A 216 -4.28 -20.67 -1.54
N ASP A 217 -5.15 -19.65 -1.58
CA ASP A 217 -6.54 -19.80 -1.97
C ASP A 217 -6.65 -19.98 -3.48
N LYS A 218 -6.64 -21.24 -3.93
CA LYS A 218 -6.78 -21.60 -5.35
C LYS A 218 -8.13 -21.21 -5.95
N GLU A 219 -9.18 -21.09 -5.15
CA GLU A 219 -10.48 -20.68 -5.66
C GLU A 219 -10.55 -19.18 -5.87
N TRP A 220 -10.01 -18.39 -4.94
CA TRP A 220 -9.78 -16.97 -5.16
C TRP A 220 -8.83 -16.73 -6.34
N LEU A 221 -7.74 -17.51 -6.47
CA LEU A 221 -6.85 -17.39 -7.62
C LEU A 221 -7.62 -17.66 -8.91
N ARG A 222 -8.47 -18.69 -8.99
CA ARG A 222 -9.25 -18.97 -10.21
C ARG A 222 -10.27 -17.89 -10.54
N THR A 223 -10.97 -17.37 -9.54
CA THR A 223 -12.16 -16.52 -9.74
C THR A 223 -11.88 -15.02 -9.69
N ARG A 224 -10.75 -14.60 -9.10
CA ARG A 224 -10.36 -13.21 -8.93
C ARG A 224 -8.93 -12.96 -9.40
N GLY A 225 -7.97 -13.77 -8.95
CA GLY A 225 -6.56 -13.54 -9.24
C GLY A 225 -6.15 -13.72 -10.69
N TRP A 226 -6.53 -14.85 -11.28
CA TRP A 226 -6.21 -15.23 -12.65
C TRP A 226 -6.79 -14.26 -13.68
N PRO A 227 -8.07 -13.84 -13.62
CA PRO A 227 -8.59 -12.81 -14.51
C PRO A 227 -7.75 -11.52 -14.52
N VAL A 228 -7.22 -11.09 -13.38
CA VAL A 228 -6.39 -9.87 -13.32
C VAL A 228 -4.96 -10.15 -13.81
N LEU A 229 -4.31 -11.20 -13.30
CA LEU A 229 -2.93 -11.55 -13.64
C LEU A 229 -2.76 -11.78 -15.14
N LYS A 230 -3.72 -12.47 -15.77
CA LYS A 230 -3.73 -12.70 -17.21
C LYS A 230 -3.77 -11.38 -17.98
N GLU A 231 -4.68 -10.47 -17.64
CA GLU A 231 -4.85 -9.20 -18.36
C GLU A 231 -3.67 -8.24 -18.15
N VAL A 232 -3.04 -8.27 -16.96
CA VAL A 232 -1.80 -7.54 -16.69
C VAL A 232 -0.66 -8.07 -17.56
N ALA A 233 -0.52 -9.39 -17.69
CA ALA A 233 0.49 -10.01 -18.55
C ALA A 233 0.24 -9.70 -20.05
N ASP A 234 -1.02 -9.78 -20.50
CA ASP A 234 -1.40 -9.43 -21.87
C ASP A 234 -1.14 -7.96 -22.20
N PHE A 235 -1.30 -7.06 -21.21
CA PHE A 235 -0.89 -5.67 -21.34
C PHE A 235 0.60 -5.55 -21.58
N TRP A 236 1.44 -6.09 -20.69
CA TRP A 236 2.90 -5.98 -20.83
C TRP A 236 3.43 -6.64 -22.12
N ALA A 237 2.88 -7.80 -22.50
CA ALA A 237 3.22 -8.47 -23.75
C ALA A 237 2.85 -7.67 -25.00
N SER A 238 1.82 -6.81 -24.93
CA SER A 238 1.44 -5.87 -25.99
C SER A 238 2.14 -4.52 -25.93
N ARG A 239 2.55 -4.09 -24.73
CA ARG A 239 3.19 -2.78 -24.46
C ARG A 239 4.66 -2.75 -24.87
N VAL A 240 5.32 -3.91 -24.85
CA VAL A 240 6.73 -4.04 -25.21
C VAL A 240 6.96 -3.84 -26.70
N GLU A 241 7.98 -3.06 -27.05
CA GLU A 241 8.42 -2.86 -28.42
C GLU A 241 9.45 -3.92 -28.82
N ARG A 242 9.13 -4.71 -29.84
CA ARG A 242 10.01 -5.78 -30.34
C ARG A 242 10.90 -5.26 -31.47
N LYS A 243 12.10 -4.78 -31.14
CA LYS A 243 13.06 -4.21 -32.11
C LYS A 243 13.84 -5.26 -32.90
N GLY A 244 13.68 -6.54 -32.59
CA GLY A 244 14.30 -7.68 -33.24
C GLY A 244 14.49 -8.86 -32.29
N PRO A 245 15.05 -9.98 -32.75
CA PRO A 245 15.36 -11.12 -31.89
C PRO A 245 16.27 -10.67 -30.74
N GLY A 246 15.90 -10.98 -29.48
CA GLY A 246 16.73 -10.61 -28.32
C GLY A 246 16.61 -9.15 -27.86
N ARG A 247 15.84 -8.30 -28.56
CA ARG A 247 15.88 -6.83 -28.38
C ARG A 247 14.50 -6.24 -28.16
N TYR A 248 14.10 -6.21 -26.90
CA TYR A 248 12.80 -5.70 -26.48
C TYR A 248 13.01 -4.45 -25.66
N GLU A 249 12.07 -3.51 -25.76
CA GLU A 249 12.19 -2.20 -25.13
C GLU A 249 10.83 -1.77 -24.58
N ILE A 250 10.83 -1.07 -23.45
CA ILE A 250 9.65 -0.34 -22.96
C ILE A 250 10.04 1.14 -22.93
N ASN A 251 9.68 1.83 -24.00
CA ASN A 251 10.07 3.21 -24.24
C ASN A 251 8.95 4.18 -23.87
N ASN A 252 9.30 5.46 -23.66
CA ASN A 252 8.38 6.54 -23.35
C ASN A 252 7.49 6.23 -22.14
N VAL A 253 8.11 6.12 -20.97
CA VAL A 253 7.45 5.90 -19.67
C VAL A 253 7.88 6.93 -18.64
N ILE A 254 7.16 6.95 -17.52
CA ILE A 254 7.60 7.59 -16.27
C ILE A 254 7.87 6.46 -15.26
N GLY A 255 9.03 6.50 -14.61
CA GLY A 255 9.42 5.52 -13.58
C GLY A 255 8.79 5.80 -12.22
N ALA A 256 9.28 5.17 -11.16
CA ALA A 256 8.94 5.59 -9.79
C ALA A 256 9.58 6.95 -9.47
N ASN A 257 10.73 7.26 -10.07
CA ASN A 257 11.29 8.60 -10.06
C ASN A 257 10.55 9.53 -11.04
N GLU A 258 9.49 10.20 -10.56
CA GLU A 258 8.63 11.08 -11.38
C GLU A 258 9.30 12.36 -11.89
N TRP A 259 10.54 12.66 -11.49
CA TRP A 259 11.30 13.78 -12.04
C TRP A 259 11.97 13.46 -13.39
N GLN A 260 11.82 12.24 -13.86
CA GLN A 260 12.31 11.78 -15.16
C GLN A 260 11.11 11.33 -15.99
N GLU A 261 10.74 12.19 -16.95
CA GLU A 261 9.65 11.94 -17.89
C GLU A 261 10.18 11.54 -19.26
N ASN A 262 9.37 10.84 -20.05
CA ASN A 262 9.70 10.41 -21.41
C ASN A 262 11.00 9.61 -21.48
N ILE A 263 11.22 8.74 -20.50
CA ILE A 263 12.41 7.90 -20.39
C ILE A 263 12.16 6.51 -20.97
N ASP A 264 13.25 5.88 -21.41
CA ASP A 264 13.23 4.55 -22.01
C ASP A 264 13.85 3.51 -21.09
N ASN A 265 13.28 2.31 -21.08
CA ASN A 265 13.78 1.15 -20.34
C ASN A 265 14.04 1.47 -18.86
N ASN A 266 13.08 2.13 -18.21
CA ASN A 266 13.13 2.36 -16.77
C ASN A 266 13.25 1.01 -16.04
N ALA A 267 14.23 0.90 -15.15
CA ALA A 267 14.58 -0.35 -14.46
C ALA A 267 13.40 -0.90 -13.68
N PHE A 268 12.68 -0.06 -12.93
CA PHE A 268 11.55 -0.52 -12.12
C PHE A 268 10.37 -0.95 -12.99
N THR A 269 10.03 -0.16 -14.01
CA THR A 269 8.96 -0.49 -14.97
C THR A 269 9.24 -1.81 -15.69
N ASN A 270 10.45 -1.98 -16.20
CA ASN A 270 10.89 -3.22 -16.83
C ASN A 270 10.85 -4.40 -15.84
N GLY A 271 11.30 -4.16 -14.60
CA GLY A 271 11.25 -5.16 -13.54
C GLY A 271 9.82 -5.59 -13.20
N MET A 272 8.88 -4.65 -13.12
CA MET A 272 7.45 -4.92 -12.90
C MET A 272 6.85 -5.75 -14.03
N ALA A 273 7.16 -5.41 -15.28
CA ALA A 273 6.73 -6.17 -16.45
C ALA A 273 7.25 -7.63 -16.40
N ILE A 274 8.56 -7.81 -16.21
CA ILE A 274 9.20 -9.14 -16.10
C ILE A 274 8.55 -9.97 -14.98
N THR A 275 8.36 -9.36 -13.81
CA THR A 275 7.83 -10.03 -12.62
C THR A 275 6.40 -10.50 -12.86
N THR A 276 5.54 -9.62 -13.36
CA THR A 276 4.11 -9.94 -13.54
C THR A 276 3.84 -10.90 -14.71
N LEU A 277 4.61 -10.84 -15.79
CA LEU A 277 4.57 -11.85 -16.86
C LEU A 277 4.88 -13.25 -16.31
N ARG A 278 5.91 -13.37 -15.46
CA ARG A 278 6.27 -14.63 -14.81
C ARG A 278 5.22 -15.07 -13.79
N TYR A 279 4.63 -14.15 -13.04
CA TYR A 279 3.53 -14.46 -12.11
C TYR A 279 2.29 -14.97 -12.84
N ALA A 280 1.90 -14.40 -13.97
CA ALA A 280 0.79 -14.93 -14.77
C ALA A 280 1.09 -16.35 -15.27
N ALA A 281 2.31 -16.62 -15.75
CA ALA A 281 2.70 -17.97 -16.15
C ALA A 281 2.66 -18.97 -14.98
N ARG A 282 3.10 -18.57 -13.78
CA ARG A 282 2.99 -19.39 -12.56
C ARG A 282 1.54 -19.61 -12.16
N ALA A 283 0.70 -18.58 -12.18
CA ALA A 283 -0.72 -18.69 -11.85
C ALA A 283 -1.46 -19.66 -12.78
N ALA A 284 -1.16 -19.62 -14.09
CA ALA A 284 -1.71 -20.58 -15.05
C ALA A 284 -1.36 -22.02 -14.63
N ARG A 285 -0.08 -22.28 -14.37
CA ARG A 285 0.41 -23.61 -13.95
C ARG A 285 -0.21 -24.06 -12.62
N GLU A 286 -0.33 -23.16 -11.64
CA GLU A 286 -0.98 -23.47 -10.35
C GLU A 286 -2.46 -23.87 -10.47
N LEU A 287 -3.13 -23.37 -11.52
CA LEU A 287 -4.51 -23.68 -11.84
C LEU A 287 -4.66 -24.87 -12.82
N GLY A 288 -3.55 -25.44 -13.30
CA GLY A 288 -3.56 -26.51 -14.32
C GLY A 288 -3.95 -26.00 -15.72
N LEU A 289 -3.72 -24.72 -16.00
CA LEU A 289 -3.90 -24.09 -17.31
C LEU A 289 -2.55 -24.01 -18.03
N GLU A 290 -2.59 -24.00 -19.35
CA GLU A 290 -1.41 -23.75 -20.18
C GLU A 290 -1.12 -22.23 -20.20
N PRO A 291 0.07 -21.77 -19.77
CA PRO A 291 0.45 -20.36 -19.87
C PRO A 291 0.65 -19.95 -21.33
N ASP A 292 0.41 -18.67 -21.65
CA ASP A 292 0.80 -18.15 -22.97
C ASP A 292 2.33 -18.18 -23.06
N PRO A 293 2.92 -18.91 -24.04
CA PRO A 293 4.37 -19.03 -24.17
C PRO A 293 5.04 -17.68 -24.47
N ASP A 294 4.31 -16.70 -25.01
CA ASP A 294 4.83 -15.36 -25.28
C ASP A 294 5.15 -14.59 -23.98
N TRP A 295 4.49 -14.89 -22.85
CA TRP A 295 4.72 -14.15 -21.60
C TRP A 295 6.14 -14.35 -21.07
N GLU A 296 6.59 -15.61 -20.95
CA GLU A 296 7.95 -15.91 -20.49
C GLU A 296 8.98 -15.49 -21.54
N HIS A 297 8.66 -15.66 -22.82
CA HIS A 297 9.52 -15.16 -23.91
C HIS A 297 9.75 -13.65 -23.82
N VAL A 298 8.69 -12.85 -23.65
CA VAL A 298 8.80 -11.40 -23.47
C VAL A 298 9.62 -11.07 -22.23
N ALA A 299 9.32 -11.71 -21.09
CA ALA A 299 10.02 -11.47 -19.83
C ALA A 299 11.54 -11.70 -19.94
N ASP A 300 11.96 -12.71 -20.68
CA ASP A 300 13.38 -13.04 -20.88
C ASP A 300 14.11 -12.08 -21.82
N ASN A 301 13.39 -11.25 -22.59
CA ASN A 301 13.96 -10.32 -23.56
C ASN A 301 13.91 -8.85 -23.11
N ILE A 302 13.18 -8.51 -22.04
CA ILE A 302 13.15 -7.16 -21.48
C ILE A 302 14.48 -6.86 -20.74
N PRO A 303 15.16 -5.73 -21.03
CA PRO A 303 16.46 -5.44 -20.47
C PRO A 303 16.36 -4.84 -19.06
N ILE A 304 17.33 -5.18 -18.20
CA ILE A 304 17.69 -4.40 -17.01
C ILE A 304 19.07 -3.79 -17.26
N LEU A 305 19.11 -2.49 -17.54
CA LEU A 305 20.33 -1.80 -17.94
C LEU A 305 21.31 -1.63 -16.78
N LYS A 306 22.61 -1.68 -17.07
CA LYS A 306 23.69 -1.48 -16.11
C LYS A 306 24.64 -0.38 -16.60
N PHE A 307 25.23 0.36 -15.66
CA PHE A 307 26.42 1.15 -15.90
C PHE A 307 27.66 0.24 -16.12
N PRO A 308 28.77 0.76 -16.67
CA PRO A 308 29.99 -0.04 -16.89
C PRO A 308 30.58 -0.69 -15.63
N ASP A 309 30.34 -0.11 -14.46
CA ASP A 309 30.77 -0.63 -13.16
C ASP A 309 29.84 -1.72 -12.59
N GLY A 310 28.77 -2.05 -13.30
CA GLY A 310 27.77 -3.04 -12.92
C GLY A 310 26.63 -2.50 -12.04
N THR A 311 26.60 -1.20 -11.74
CA THR A 311 25.47 -0.56 -11.03
C THR A 311 24.23 -0.62 -11.91
N THR A 312 23.07 -0.95 -11.37
CA THR A 312 21.81 -0.89 -12.11
C THR A 312 21.53 0.54 -12.54
N ARG A 313 21.25 0.74 -13.83
CA ARG A 313 20.98 2.05 -14.40
C ARG A 313 19.47 2.28 -14.42
N GLU A 314 19.01 3.39 -13.82
CA GLU A 314 17.59 3.70 -13.65
C GLU A 314 16.81 3.72 -14.96
N ASN A 315 17.40 4.23 -16.04
CA ASN A 315 16.81 4.25 -17.38
C ASN A 315 17.90 4.41 -18.45
N ALA A 316 17.54 4.33 -19.73
CA ALA A 316 18.49 4.35 -20.86
C ALA A 316 19.30 5.65 -20.99
N THR A 317 18.79 6.77 -20.48
CA THR A 317 19.44 8.10 -20.54
C THR A 317 19.96 8.58 -19.20
N TYR A 318 19.69 7.84 -18.11
CA TYR A 318 20.05 8.25 -16.75
C TYR A 318 21.55 8.49 -16.59
N ASP A 319 21.90 9.65 -16.03
CA ASP A 319 23.26 10.17 -15.90
C ASP A 319 23.62 10.51 -14.44
N GLY A 320 22.79 10.08 -13.48
CA GLY A 320 23.09 10.17 -12.05
C GLY A 320 22.52 11.39 -11.34
N VAL A 321 21.49 12.03 -11.91
CA VAL A 321 20.72 13.11 -11.27
C VAL A 321 20.03 12.66 -9.97
N PRO A 322 19.70 13.59 -9.05
CA PRO A 322 18.89 13.28 -7.88
C PRO A 322 17.56 12.61 -8.23
N ILE A 323 17.10 11.73 -7.35
CA ILE A 323 15.88 10.95 -7.52
C ILE A 323 14.83 11.36 -6.49
N LYS A 324 13.57 11.45 -6.91
CA LYS A 324 12.44 11.81 -6.04
C LYS A 324 12.23 10.78 -4.93
N GLN A 325 12.28 9.50 -5.29
CA GLN A 325 11.99 8.36 -4.42
C GLN A 325 12.68 7.10 -4.95
N ALA A 326 12.59 5.98 -4.22
CA ALA A 326 13.22 4.73 -4.62
C ALA A 326 12.65 4.22 -5.96
N ASP A 327 13.54 3.88 -6.89
CA ASP A 327 13.21 3.30 -8.21
C ASP A 327 14.03 2.00 -8.39
N VAL A 328 15.34 2.13 -8.63
CA VAL A 328 16.23 0.97 -8.83
C VAL A 328 16.25 0.02 -7.63
N ASN A 329 16.24 0.53 -6.41
CA ASN A 329 16.29 -0.31 -5.22
C ASN A 329 15.03 -1.20 -5.08
N LEU A 330 13.94 -0.86 -5.78
CA LEU A 330 12.73 -1.69 -5.82
C LEU A 330 12.95 -3.03 -6.56
N LEU A 331 13.98 -3.13 -7.42
CA LEU A 331 14.36 -4.39 -8.07
C LEU A 331 14.97 -5.39 -7.08
N ALA A 332 15.60 -4.92 -6.01
CA ALA A 332 16.11 -5.79 -4.96
C ALA A 332 15.01 -6.17 -3.96
N TYR A 333 14.19 -5.20 -3.56
CA TYR A 333 12.99 -5.42 -2.76
C TYR A 333 11.91 -4.41 -3.16
N PRO A 334 10.71 -4.84 -3.56
CA PRO A 334 10.15 -6.17 -3.34
C PRO A 334 10.24 -7.14 -4.55
N LEU A 335 10.86 -6.76 -5.67
CA LEU A 335 10.79 -7.57 -6.90
C LEU A 335 11.76 -8.74 -6.98
N GLU A 336 12.85 -8.71 -6.21
CA GLU A 336 13.84 -9.81 -6.16
C GLU A 336 14.48 -10.14 -7.51
N ILE A 337 14.63 -9.14 -8.38
CA ILE A 337 15.38 -9.21 -9.63
C ILE A 337 16.88 -9.04 -9.37
N VAL A 338 17.24 -8.14 -8.46
CA VAL A 338 18.64 -7.95 -8.02
C VAL A 338 18.83 -8.65 -6.67
N THR A 339 19.40 -9.86 -6.71
CA THR A 339 19.48 -10.74 -5.53
C THR A 339 20.88 -10.90 -4.97
N ARG A 340 21.93 -10.66 -5.77
CA ARG A 340 23.32 -10.81 -5.29
C ARG A 340 23.66 -9.69 -4.33
N ARG A 341 24.20 -10.06 -3.17
CA ARG A 341 24.61 -9.14 -2.09
C ARG A 341 25.44 -7.97 -2.61
N GLU A 342 26.42 -8.25 -3.46
CA GLU A 342 27.37 -7.26 -4.00
C GLU A 342 26.68 -6.26 -4.92
N ASP A 343 25.69 -6.70 -5.71
CA ASP A 343 24.94 -5.81 -6.61
C ASP A 343 23.95 -4.94 -5.82
N ILE A 344 23.28 -5.51 -4.82
CA ILE A 344 22.40 -4.75 -3.92
C ILE A 344 23.19 -3.65 -3.22
N LEU A 345 24.37 -3.96 -2.67
CA LEU A 345 25.23 -2.97 -2.02
C LEU A 345 25.71 -1.89 -2.99
N ARG A 346 26.06 -2.27 -4.23
CA ARG A 346 26.47 -1.31 -5.26
C ARG A 346 25.34 -0.33 -5.58
N ASP A 347 24.14 -0.84 -5.79
CA ASP A 347 22.95 -0.01 -6.06
C ASP A 347 22.58 0.87 -4.86
N LEU A 348 22.67 0.34 -3.63
CA LEU A 348 22.45 1.14 -2.41
C LEU A 348 23.44 2.30 -2.30
N HIS A 349 24.74 2.03 -2.44
CA HIS A 349 25.78 3.06 -2.36
C HIS A 349 25.63 4.13 -3.45
N TYR A 350 25.10 3.75 -4.62
CA TYR A 350 24.86 4.69 -5.71
C TYR A 350 23.61 5.55 -5.48
N TYR A 351 22.47 4.95 -5.16
CA TYR A 351 21.17 5.65 -5.15
C TYR A 351 20.83 6.29 -3.80
N GLU A 352 21.32 5.78 -2.67
CA GLU A 352 21.07 6.40 -1.36
C GLU A 352 21.45 7.89 -1.30
N PRO A 353 22.68 8.31 -1.68
CA PRO A 353 23.04 9.73 -1.62
C PRO A 353 22.30 10.60 -2.66
N ARG A 354 21.58 9.98 -3.60
CA ARG A 354 20.81 10.66 -4.65
C ARG A 354 19.33 10.83 -4.28
N LEU A 355 18.85 10.17 -3.23
CA LEU A 355 17.51 10.39 -2.71
C LEU A 355 17.37 11.84 -2.22
N SER A 356 16.46 12.57 -2.85
CA SER A 356 16.17 13.94 -2.46
C SER A 356 15.66 14.02 -1.02
N PRO A 357 16.07 15.03 -0.24
CA PRO A 357 15.46 15.33 1.06
C PRO A 357 14.02 15.86 0.94
N GLU A 358 13.62 16.35 -0.25
CA GLU A 358 12.28 16.87 -0.54
C GLU A 358 11.33 15.79 -1.07
N GLY A 359 11.83 14.56 -1.24
CA GLY A 359 11.03 13.42 -1.66
C GLY A 359 10.01 12.97 -0.60
N PRO A 360 9.01 12.18 -1.00
CA PRO A 360 8.04 11.62 -0.06
C PRO A 360 8.67 10.58 0.89
N ALA A 361 8.02 10.37 2.04
CA ALA A 361 8.42 9.46 3.13
C ALA A 361 8.31 7.95 2.81
N MET A 362 8.95 7.50 1.73
CA MET A 362 8.83 6.11 1.24
C MET A 362 10.19 5.52 0.83
N GLY A 363 11.02 6.30 0.13
CA GLY A 363 12.32 5.84 -0.38
C GLY A 363 13.23 5.27 0.72
N PRO A 364 13.55 6.03 1.79
CA PRO A 364 14.45 5.54 2.84
C PRO A 364 13.99 4.25 3.53
N ALA A 365 12.67 3.97 3.53
CA ALA A 365 12.14 2.76 4.14
C ALA A 365 12.59 1.48 3.39
N ILE A 366 12.58 1.52 2.06
CA ILE A 366 13.07 0.40 1.23
C ILE A 366 14.56 0.17 1.42
N LEU A 367 15.34 1.25 1.48
CA LEU A 367 16.78 1.14 1.72
C LEU A 367 17.05 0.56 3.11
N SER A 368 16.25 0.94 4.12
CA SER A 368 16.31 0.34 5.46
C SER A 368 16.05 -1.18 5.43
N VAL A 369 15.03 -1.64 4.69
CA VAL A 369 14.77 -3.08 4.48
C VAL A 369 16.01 -3.78 3.95
N LEU A 370 16.61 -3.24 2.89
CA LEU A 370 17.77 -3.85 2.23
C LEU A 370 18.99 -3.89 3.16
N TYR A 371 19.33 -2.78 3.83
CA TYR A 371 20.44 -2.75 4.78
C TYR A 371 20.24 -3.69 5.97
N ALA A 372 19.01 -3.83 6.48
CA ALA A 372 18.69 -4.77 7.55
C ALA A 372 18.91 -6.23 7.12
N ARG A 373 18.46 -6.59 5.90
CA ARG A 373 18.70 -7.93 5.32
C ARG A 373 20.18 -8.19 5.00
N LEU A 374 20.93 -7.13 4.74
CA LEU A 374 22.37 -7.20 4.51
C LEU A 374 23.20 -7.25 5.81
N GLY A 375 22.58 -7.19 6.98
CA GLY A 375 23.25 -7.25 8.27
C GLY A 375 23.88 -5.92 8.72
N GLN A 376 23.52 -4.80 8.10
CA GLN A 376 24.04 -3.46 8.43
C GLN A 376 23.08 -2.73 9.38
N ALA A 377 23.10 -3.10 10.65
CA ALA A 377 22.12 -2.64 11.65
C ALA A 377 22.07 -1.12 11.80
N ASP A 378 23.22 -0.45 11.92
CA ASP A 378 23.29 0.99 12.16
C ASP A 378 22.75 1.78 10.95
N LYS A 379 23.10 1.35 9.74
CA LYS A 379 22.63 2.00 8.52
C LYS A 379 21.15 1.78 8.27
N ALA A 380 20.67 0.56 8.52
CA ALA A 380 19.25 0.24 8.47
C ALA A 380 18.44 1.10 9.46
N TRP A 381 18.95 1.28 10.67
CA TRP A 381 18.34 2.14 11.69
C TRP A 381 18.31 3.62 11.29
N GLU A 382 19.43 4.15 10.79
CA GLU A 382 19.50 5.54 10.29
C GLU A 382 18.41 5.82 9.24
N LEU A 383 18.29 4.93 8.25
CA LEU A 383 17.33 5.07 7.16
C LEU A 383 15.89 4.82 7.61
N PHE A 384 15.67 3.92 8.57
CA PHE A 384 14.36 3.73 9.19
C PHE A 384 13.89 5.01 9.89
N VAL A 385 14.76 5.66 10.67
CA VAL A 385 14.42 6.93 11.32
C VAL A 385 14.17 8.02 10.28
N ARG A 386 15.03 8.11 9.25
CA ARG A 386 14.87 9.06 8.14
C ARG A 386 13.58 8.86 7.35
N SER A 387 13.01 7.65 7.34
CA SER A 387 11.82 7.37 6.53
C SER A 387 10.52 7.96 7.06
N TYR A 388 10.47 8.43 8.32
CA TYR A 388 9.23 8.98 8.88
C TYR A 388 9.43 10.09 9.91
N LYS A 389 10.57 10.15 10.63
CA LYS A 389 10.75 11.18 11.68
C LYS A 389 10.74 12.62 11.19
N PRO A 390 11.37 12.97 10.06
CA PRO A 390 11.29 14.32 9.51
C PRO A 390 9.86 14.74 9.13
N ASN A 391 8.95 13.77 9.00
CA ASN A 391 7.57 13.96 8.57
C ASN A 391 6.59 14.05 9.74
N GLU A 392 7.03 13.86 10.99
CA GLU A 392 6.14 13.93 12.14
C GLU A 392 5.70 15.37 12.43
N VAL A 393 4.38 15.57 12.49
CA VAL A 393 3.77 16.87 12.79
C VAL A 393 3.21 16.89 14.22
N PRO A 394 3.57 17.88 15.06
CA PRO A 394 3.05 18.01 16.42
C PRO A 394 1.55 18.40 16.43
N PRO A 395 0.83 18.14 17.53
CA PRO A 395 1.31 17.51 18.78
C PRO A 395 1.23 15.98 18.78
N PHE A 396 0.60 15.37 17.76
CA PHE A 396 0.27 13.95 17.77
C PHE A 396 1.25 13.06 17.00
N GLY A 397 2.18 13.64 16.24
CA GLY A 397 3.12 12.88 15.41
C GLY A 397 2.45 12.28 14.17
N VAL A 398 1.45 12.96 13.61
CA VAL A 398 0.88 12.57 12.30
C VAL A 398 1.96 12.66 11.24
N LEU A 399 1.97 11.73 10.30
CA LEU A 399 2.98 11.71 9.24
C LEU A 399 2.54 12.59 8.08
N ALA A 400 3.27 13.65 7.80
CA ALA A 400 3.18 14.40 6.57
C ALA A 400 3.80 13.61 5.40
N GLU A 401 3.51 14.01 4.17
CA GLU A 401 4.05 13.37 2.97
C GLU A 401 5.54 13.65 2.82
N THR A 402 5.92 14.92 3.00
CA THR A 402 7.29 15.42 2.92
C THR A 402 7.76 15.96 4.27
N ALA A 403 9.08 16.04 4.43
CA ALA A 403 9.68 16.56 5.66
C ALA A 403 9.23 18.01 5.92
N GLY A 404 8.72 18.28 7.13
CA GLY A 404 8.17 19.60 7.48
C GLY A 404 6.83 19.95 6.83
N GLY A 405 6.18 19.02 6.13
CA GLY A 405 4.83 19.21 5.57
C GLY A 405 3.74 19.37 6.65
N THR A 406 2.57 19.81 6.22
CA THR A 406 1.39 20.05 7.07
C THR A 406 0.13 19.31 6.59
N ASN A 407 0.29 18.43 5.61
CA ASN A 407 -0.81 17.63 5.09
C ASN A 407 -1.36 16.67 6.17
N PRO A 408 -2.55 16.09 5.94
CA PRO A 408 -3.11 15.04 6.79
C PRO A 408 -2.21 13.80 6.88
N TYR A 409 -2.73 12.72 7.46
CA TYR A 409 -1.96 11.51 7.69
C TYR A 409 -1.61 10.78 6.38
N PHE A 410 -0.32 10.80 6.02
CA PHE A 410 0.25 10.11 4.87
C PHE A 410 0.42 8.61 5.16
N ALA A 411 -0.59 7.85 4.75
CA ALA A 411 -0.67 6.40 4.97
C ALA A 411 0.37 5.62 4.15
N THR A 412 0.77 6.11 2.98
CA THR A 412 1.85 5.50 2.18
C THR A 412 3.16 5.45 2.97
N GLY A 413 3.55 6.55 3.62
CA GLY A 413 4.77 6.59 4.43
C GLY A 413 4.68 5.69 5.67
N ALA A 414 3.50 5.61 6.28
CA ALA A 414 3.23 4.64 7.35
C ALA A 414 3.41 3.19 6.85
N GLY A 415 2.91 2.88 5.65
CA GLY A 415 3.10 1.58 4.99
C GLY A 415 4.57 1.25 4.76
N GLY A 416 5.35 2.19 4.21
CA GLY A 416 6.80 2.05 4.04
C GLY A 416 7.53 1.80 5.37
N MET A 417 7.23 2.59 6.40
CA MET A 417 7.78 2.42 7.74
C MET A 417 7.49 1.01 8.29
N LEU A 418 6.25 0.53 8.15
CA LEU A 418 5.87 -0.81 8.60
C LEU A 418 6.58 -1.90 7.80
N GLN A 419 6.85 -1.70 6.52
CA GLN A 419 7.63 -2.64 5.74
C GLN A 419 9.08 -2.75 6.22
N ALA A 420 9.71 -1.63 6.59
CA ALA A 420 11.05 -1.65 7.21
C ALA A 420 11.06 -2.50 8.50
N VAL A 421 10.00 -2.44 9.31
CA VAL A 421 9.86 -3.26 10.52
C VAL A 421 9.60 -4.73 10.20
N LEU A 422 8.61 -5.03 9.35
CA LEU A 422 8.19 -6.40 9.05
C LEU A 422 9.21 -7.15 8.19
N PHE A 423 9.55 -6.60 7.03
CA PHE A 423 10.35 -7.27 6.00
C PHE A 423 11.85 -6.97 6.11
N GLY A 424 12.22 -5.84 6.73
CA GLY A 424 13.59 -5.47 7.04
C GLY A 424 14.08 -6.09 8.34
N PHE A 425 13.78 -5.44 9.47
CA PHE A 425 14.24 -5.87 10.79
C PHE A 425 13.67 -7.24 11.18
N GLY A 426 12.37 -7.46 10.96
CA GLY A 426 11.70 -8.74 11.23
C GLY A 426 12.12 -9.87 10.30
N GLY A 427 12.68 -9.53 9.14
CA GLY A 427 13.14 -10.49 8.14
C GLY A 427 12.01 -11.27 7.48
N LEU A 428 10.74 -10.85 7.61
CA LEU A 428 9.63 -11.53 6.95
C LEU A 428 9.82 -11.48 5.43
N HIS A 429 9.32 -12.51 4.76
CA HIS A 429 9.41 -12.67 3.32
C HIS A 429 8.25 -13.54 2.82
N ILE A 430 7.64 -13.14 1.71
CA ILE A 430 6.50 -13.84 1.11
C ILE A 430 7.02 -14.65 -0.07
N THR A 431 6.81 -15.96 -0.02
CA THR A 431 7.30 -16.97 -0.97
C THR A 431 6.17 -17.87 -1.45
N ASP A 432 6.45 -18.73 -2.43
CA ASP A 432 5.50 -19.76 -2.88
C ASP A 432 5.15 -20.77 -1.75
N GLU A 433 5.95 -20.85 -0.68
CA GLU A 433 5.68 -21.63 0.53
C GLU A 433 4.97 -20.84 1.66
N GLY A 434 4.54 -19.60 1.37
CA GLY A 434 3.93 -18.70 2.34
C GLY A 434 4.92 -17.71 2.96
N ILE A 435 4.59 -17.24 4.17
CA ILE A 435 5.44 -16.31 4.92
C ILE A 435 6.56 -17.07 5.63
N VAL A 436 7.80 -16.71 5.33
CA VAL A 436 9.02 -17.23 5.95
C VAL A 436 9.83 -16.11 6.58
N GLN A 437 10.83 -16.46 7.39
CA GLN A 437 11.74 -15.50 8.02
C GLN A 437 13.17 -15.70 7.48
N LEU A 438 13.68 -14.68 6.81
CA LEU A 438 15.05 -14.62 6.30
C LEU A 438 16.01 -14.03 7.33
N PRO A 439 17.33 -14.26 7.17
CA PRO A 439 18.34 -13.54 7.93
C PRO A 439 18.20 -12.01 7.80
N SER A 440 18.29 -11.33 8.93
CA SER A 440 18.23 -9.87 9.07
C SER A 440 18.91 -9.46 10.38
N VAL A 441 18.99 -8.17 10.68
CA VAL A 441 19.49 -7.67 11.97
C VAL A 441 18.52 -6.70 12.62
N LEU A 442 18.52 -6.62 13.96
CA LEU A 442 17.79 -5.61 14.71
C LEU A 442 18.70 -4.40 15.01
N PRO A 443 18.11 -3.20 15.21
CA PRO A 443 18.85 -2.07 15.77
C PRO A 443 19.44 -2.41 17.15
N PRO A 444 20.64 -1.91 17.51
CA PRO A 444 21.33 -2.34 18.73
C PRO A 444 20.54 -2.16 20.05
N HIS A 445 19.63 -1.19 20.12
CA HIS A 445 18.85 -0.87 21.31
C HIS A 445 17.50 -1.63 21.37
N TRP A 446 17.09 -2.29 20.28
CA TRP A 446 15.95 -3.20 20.31
C TRP A 446 16.40 -4.52 20.90
N LYS A 447 15.77 -4.96 21.99
CA LYS A 447 16.04 -6.24 22.64
C LYS A 447 15.40 -7.39 21.86
N ARG A 448 14.19 -7.14 21.38
CA ARG A 448 13.37 -8.15 20.72
C ARG A 448 12.32 -7.49 19.82
N LEU A 449 12.00 -8.16 18.72
CA LEU A 449 10.88 -7.88 17.83
C LEU A 449 10.02 -9.14 17.72
N VAL A 450 8.73 -9.03 18.02
CA VAL A 450 7.75 -10.12 17.89
C VAL A 450 6.65 -9.69 16.95
N ILE A 451 6.32 -10.53 15.97
CA ILE A 451 5.22 -10.32 15.04
C ILE A 451 4.25 -11.49 15.23
N THR A 452 2.99 -11.18 15.52
CA THR A 452 1.99 -12.18 15.91
C THR A 452 0.83 -12.22 14.92
N GLY A 453 0.28 -13.42 14.70
CA GLY A 453 -0.92 -13.60 13.89
C GLY A 453 -0.71 -13.41 12.40
N THR A 454 0.49 -13.66 11.89
CA THR A 454 0.82 -13.47 10.47
C THR A 454 0.19 -14.51 9.56
N GLY A 455 -0.25 -14.10 8.36
CA GLY A 455 -0.84 -14.96 7.35
C GLY A 455 -2.19 -15.56 7.77
N THR A 456 -2.66 -16.56 7.02
CA THR A 456 -3.91 -17.28 7.31
C THR A 456 -3.78 -18.28 8.45
N ASP A 457 -2.56 -18.74 8.74
CA ASP A 457 -2.24 -19.71 9.79
C ASP A 457 -1.89 -19.07 11.14
N GLY A 458 -1.85 -17.74 11.22
CA GLY A 458 -1.65 -17.00 12.45
C GLY A 458 -0.25 -17.19 13.05
N LYS A 459 0.77 -17.43 12.21
CA LYS A 459 2.15 -17.67 12.63
C LYS A 459 2.69 -16.54 13.51
N ARG A 460 3.58 -16.92 14.42
CA ARG A 460 4.35 -15.99 15.26
C ARG A 460 5.81 -16.03 14.84
N PHE A 461 6.37 -14.86 14.53
CA PHE A 461 7.78 -14.67 14.25
C PHE A 461 8.43 -13.86 15.37
N GLU A 462 9.64 -14.25 15.76
CA GLU A 462 10.40 -13.58 16.81
C GLU A 462 11.84 -13.40 16.35
N LYS A 463 12.40 -12.25 16.69
CA LYS A 463 13.81 -11.98 16.55
C LYS A 463 14.33 -11.37 17.85
N VAL A 464 15.38 -11.95 18.38
CA VAL A 464 16.05 -11.47 19.59
C VAL A 464 17.39 -10.88 19.17
N ASN A 465 17.78 -9.79 19.82
CA ASN A 465 19.11 -9.23 19.63
C ASN A 465 20.07 -9.97 20.55
N ASP A 466 21.00 -10.74 19.98
CA ASP A 466 21.92 -11.62 20.72
C ASP A 466 23.07 -10.87 21.45
N ARG A 467 22.91 -9.57 21.72
CA ARG A 467 23.96 -8.70 22.28
C ARG A 467 23.72 -8.31 23.73
#